data_AF-A0A8C2KVV6-F1
#
_entry.id   AF-A0A8C2KVV6-F1
#
_cell.length_a   1.000
_cell.length_b   1.000
_cell.length_c   1.000
_cell.angle_alpha   90.00
_cell.angle_beta   90.00
_cell.angle_gamma   90.00
#
_symmetry.space_group_name_H-M   'P 1'
#
loop_
_entity.id
_entity.type
_entity.pdbx_description
1 polymer ?
#
loop_
_entity_poly.entity_id
_entity_poly.type
_entity_poly.pdbx_seq_one_letter_code
_entity_poly.pdbx_strand_id
1 'polypeptide(L)'
;MVSLCNTSETLKILHAFFPPTFIMHKLLIFCSLYEFCVSGVSGADWGVNYRHSHICALKDSSVIMSCTYTYPTGYKIEKVFWTKNPVKVGEKFPDLSEDPEYSQRLQYLGDEQKNCTIRLSHVTQKDSHMYYFRFTTNVTEGKWTGLPGVSLTVTDLQVESPERVTEGDSVRLTCKSSCTLTDRATFIWYRNSQPLTERRDRNNQLLLQSVRREDAGRYSCALQEHTYISPAVQLSVTYPPKSVSVSVSGEIVEGDSVTLICSSDSNPPALNFSWFKENQSSAVGSGQSFSALQSGRFYCEAHNQHGSQRSDAVTVTVKGEAFINTLLYLHIIHQFVNYDDLPLSVHHVAGKSLVFVVTVASGGVFIIIIIIIILFKM
;
A
#
# COMPACT_ATOMS: atom_id res chain seq x y z
N MET A 1 -28.45 -55.92 -3.33
CA MET A 1 -27.77 -55.29 -2.19
C MET A 1 -28.74 -54.25 -1.63
N VAL A 2 -29.67 -54.58 -0.75
CA VAL A 2 -29.52 -54.78 0.72
C VAL A 2 -28.70 -53.68 1.39
N SER A 3 -29.39 -52.73 2.04
CA SER A 3 -29.28 -52.38 3.47
C SER A 3 -30.26 -51.23 3.73
N LEU A 4 -31.50 -51.44 4.22
CA LEU A 4 -31.88 -51.58 5.63
C LEU A 4 -31.20 -50.57 6.58
N CYS A 5 -32.01 -49.63 7.07
CA CYS A 5 -31.94 -49.17 8.45
C CYS A 5 -33.36 -49.28 9.05
N ASN A 6 -33.51 -50.27 9.93
CA ASN A 6 -34.61 -50.49 10.87
C ASN A 6 -34.35 -49.55 12.06
N THR A 7 -35.31 -48.96 12.79
CA THR A 7 -36.24 -49.59 13.74
C THR A 7 -37.31 -48.54 14.12
N SER A 8 -38.61 -48.86 14.15
CA SER A 8 -39.29 -49.65 15.18
C SER A 8 -39.10 -49.09 16.60
N GLU A 9 -39.88 -48.06 16.95
CA GLU A 9 -40.42 -47.93 18.33
C GLU A 9 -41.68 -47.07 18.50
N THR A 10 -42.23 -46.46 17.44
CA THR A 10 -43.44 -45.62 17.56
C THR A 10 -44.73 -46.26 17.05
N LEU A 11 -44.68 -47.48 16.48
CA LEU A 11 -45.86 -48.19 15.94
C LEU A 11 -46.32 -49.39 16.79
N LYS A 12 -46.08 -49.36 18.11
CA LYS A 12 -46.60 -50.34 19.08
C LYS A 12 -47.64 -49.78 20.05
N ILE A 13 -48.07 -48.52 19.89
CA ILE A 13 -49.04 -47.88 20.79
C ILE A 13 -50.42 -47.67 20.13
N LEU A 14 -50.56 -47.87 18.82
CA LEU A 14 -51.84 -47.65 18.11
C LEU A 14 -52.56 -48.94 17.69
N HIS A 15 -52.39 -50.03 18.44
CA HIS A 15 -53.09 -51.31 18.23
C HIS A 15 -53.72 -51.88 19.52
N ALA A 16 -54.12 -51.01 20.45
CA ALA A 16 -54.71 -51.43 21.73
C ALA A 16 -56.09 -50.83 22.04
N PHE A 17 -56.80 -50.21 21.08
CA PHE A 17 -58.04 -49.51 21.43
C PHE A 17 -59.29 -49.71 20.56
N PHE A 18 -59.35 -50.57 19.53
CA PHE A 18 -60.62 -50.84 18.85
C PHE A 18 -60.78 -52.29 18.30
N PRO A 19 -61.95 -52.96 18.50
CA PRO A 19 -62.21 -54.36 18.13
C PRO A 19 -62.56 -54.54 16.64
N PRO A 20 -62.49 -55.79 16.10
CA PRO A 20 -62.41 -56.04 14.66
C PRO A 20 -63.75 -56.43 14.05
N THR A 21 -64.64 -55.48 13.76
CA THR A 21 -65.83 -55.73 12.92
C THR A 21 -66.37 -54.45 12.26
N PHE A 22 -65.54 -53.62 11.62
CA PHE A 22 -66.05 -52.52 10.76
C PHE A 22 -65.02 -52.06 9.72
N ILE A 23 -64.46 -53.00 8.95
CA ILE A 23 -63.58 -52.68 7.82
C ILE A 23 -64.03 -53.57 6.67
N MET A 24 -64.97 -53.08 5.85
CA MET A 24 -65.24 -53.52 4.46
C MET A 24 -66.54 -52.88 3.90
N HIS A 25 -66.81 -51.60 4.17
CA HIS A 25 -67.88 -50.86 3.45
C HIS A 25 -67.65 -49.34 3.29
N LYS A 26 -66.44 -48.84 3.58
CA LYS A 26 -66.07 -47.42 3.37
C LYS A 26 -64.85 -47.20 2.47
N LEU A 27 -64.28 -48.26 1.89
CA LEU A 27 -63.17 -48.13 0.94
C LEU A 27 -63.58 -47.97 -0.54
N LEU A 28 -64.87 -48.14 -0.87
CA LEU A 28 -65.37 -47.96 -2.25
C LEU A 28 -66.11 -46.63 -2.49
N ILE A 29 -66.22 -45.76 -1.48
CA ILE A 29 -66.83 -44.42 -1.61
C ILE A 29 -65.77 -43.31 -1.60
N PHE A 30 -64.52 -43.62 -1.21
CA PHE A 30 -63.41 -42.65 -1.28
C PHE A 30 -62.65 -42.67 -2.62
N CYS A 31 -62.93 -43.61 -3.52
CA CYS A 31 -62.30 -43.71 -4.84
C CYS A 31 -63.16 -43.15 -5.99
N SER A 32 -64.38 -42.71 -5.71
CA SER A 32 -65.33 -42.17 -6.72
C SER A 32 -65.58 -40.66 -6.58
N LEU A 33 -64.82 -39.97 -5.72
CA LEU A 33 -64.82 -38.50 -5.61
C LEU A 33 -63.52 -37.86 -6.11
N TYR A 34 -62.58 -38.64 -6.67
CA TYR A 34 -61.33 -38.16 -7.27
C TYR A 34 -61.37 -38.09 -8.82
N GLU A 35 -62.55 -38.08 -9.44
CA GLU A 35 -62.71 -37.92 -10.90
C GLU A 35 -63.72 -36.84 -11.30
N PHE A 36 -63.79 -35.74 -10.54
CA PHE A 36 -64.46 -34.52 -11.02
C PHE A 36 -63.61 -33.27 -10.74
N CYS A 37 -62.37 -33.27 -11.24
CA CYS A 37 -61.68 -32.02 -11.58
C CYS A 37 -61.83 -31.78 -13.08
N VAL A 38 -62.92 -31.09 -13.38
CA VAL A 38 -63.10 -30.08 -14.43
C VAL A 38 -61.98 -30.03 -15.49
N SER A 39 -62.38 -30.36 -16.72
CA SER A 39 -61.83 -29.88 -17.98
C SER A 39 -60.95 -28.64 -17.85
N GLY A 40 -59.70 -28.78 -18.28
CA GLY A 40 -58.67 -27.76 -18.18
C GLY A 40 -59.08 -26.37 -18.66
N VAL A 41 -59.10 -25.44 -17.72
CA VAL A 41 -58.64 -24.08 -17.97
C VAL A 41 -57.26 -24.01 -17.33
N SER A 42 -56.21 -24.04 -18.15
CA SER A 42 -54.84 -23.77 -17.68
C SER A 42 -54.77 -22.29 -17.31
N GLY A 43 -55.19 -21.95 -16.09
CA GLY A 43 -54.91 -20.66 -15.47
C GLY A 43 -53.47 -20.65 -15.01
N ALA A 44 -52.69 -19.64 -15.39
CA ALA A 44 -51.29 -19.53 -14.98
C ALA A 44 -51.17 -19.49 -13.45
N ASP A 45 -50.33 -20.33 -12.86
CA ASP A 45 -50.06 -20.30 -11.42
C ASP A 45 -49.26 -19.05 -11.02
N TRP A 46 -49.32 -18.67 -9.74
CA TRP A 46 -48.56 -17.55 -9.22
C TRP A 46 -47.07 -17.88 -9.20
N GLY A 47 -46.25 -16.99 -9.74
CA GLY A 47 -44.83 -17.28 -9.85
C GLY A 47 -44.00 -16.06 -10.19
N VAL A 48 -42.72 -16.11 -9.83
CA VAL A 48 -41.69 -15.18 -10.29
C VAL A 48 -40.47 -16.00 -10.66
N ASN A 49 -39.96 -15.76 -11.86
CA ASN A 49 -38.76 -16.39 -12.36
C ASN A 49 -37.65 -15.34 -12.48
N TYR A 50 -36.61 -15.47 -11.68
CA TYR A 50 -35.43 -14.62 -11.76
C TYR A 50 -34.42 -15.21 -12.74
N ARG A 51 -33.81 -14.36 -13.58
CA ARG A 51 -32.80 -14.82 -14.54
C ARG A 51 -31.52 -15.30 -13.85
N HIS A 52 -31.16 -14.66 -12.74
CA HIS A 52 -29.98 -15.00 -11.94
C HIS A 52 -30.37 -15.04 -10.46
N SER A 53 -29.94 -16.07 -9.74
CA SER A 53 -30.12 -16.18 -8.28
C SER A 53 -29.09 -15.37 -7.51
N HIS A 54 -27.92 -15.12 -8.10
CA HIS A 54 -26.85 -14.32 -7.54
C HIS A 54 -26.22 -13.43 -8.62
N ILE A 55 -25.97 -12.17 -8.29
CA ILE A 55 -25.30 -11.18 -9.12
C ILE A 55 -24.16 -10.58 -8.29
N CYS A 56 -22.96 -10.60 -8.86
CA CYS A 56 -21.80 -9.95 -8.27
C CYS A 56 -21.43 -8.73 -9.12
N ALA A 57 -21.25 -7.57 -8.49
CA ALA A 57 -21.03 -6.31 -9.17
C ALA A 57 -19.89 -5.50 -8.57
N LEU A 58 -19.19 -4.75 -9.41
CA LEU A 58 -18.18 -3.80 -8.93
C LEU A 58 -18.85 -2.56 -8.37
N LYS A 59 -18.25 -2.00 -7.33
CA LYS A 59 -18.62 -0.68 -6.81
C LYS A 59 -18.65 0.37 -7.93
N ASP A 60 -19.63 1.26 -7.85
CA ASP A 60 -19.91 2.32 -8.83
C ASP A 60 -20.38 1.85 -10.22
N SER A 61 -20.57 0.54 -10.41
CA SER A 61 -21.17 0.00 -11.64
C SER A 61 -22.71 0.04 -11.62
N SER A 62 -23.33 -0.42 -12.71
CA SER A 62 -24.78 -0.65 -12.79
C SER A 62 -25.09 -2.15 -12.89
N VAL A 63 -26.12 -2.59 -12.16
CA VAL A 63 -26.61 -3.97 -12.18
C VAL A 63 -28.01 -4.05 -12.75
N ILE A 64 -28.32 -5.15 -13.43
CA ILE A 64 -29.65 -5.43 -13.97
C ILE A 64 -30.17 -6.70 -13.30
N MET A 65 -31.23 -6.56 -12.51
CA MET A 65 -31.95 -7.69 -11.91
C MET A 65 -33.16 -8.01 -12.78
N SER A 66 -33.01 -9.00 -13.66
CA SER A 66 -34.07 -9.42 -14.59
C SER A 66 -34.96 -10.49 -14.00
N CYS A 67 -36.27 -10.33 -14.18
CA CYS A 67 -37.24 -11.36 -13.86
C CYS A 67 -38.49 -11.28 -14.74
N THR A 68 -39.26 -12.36 -14.74
CA THR A 68 -40.63 -12.41 -15.25
C THR A 68 -41.56 -12.95 -14.17
N TYR A 69 -42.86 -12.66 -14.24
CA TYR A 69 -43.83 -13.14 -13.25
C TYR A 69 -45.11 -13.67 -13.89
N THR A 70 -45.85 -14.50 -13.16
CA THR A 70 -47.11 -15.10 -13.61
C THR A 70 -48.16 -15.02 -12.50
N TYR A 71 -49.41 -14.95 -12.91
CA TYR A 71 -50.57 -14.93 -12.03
C TYR A 71 -51.82 -15.38 -12.81
N PRO A 72 -52.86 -15.91 -12.13
CA PRO A 72 -54.05 -16.44 -12.78
C PRO A 72 -54.85 -15.39 -13.56
N THR A 73 -55.63 -15.85 -14.53
CA THR A 73 -56.56 -14.99 -15.27
C THR A 73 -57.66 -14.45 -14.33
N GLY A 74 -58.11 -13.21 -14.57
CA GLY A 74 -59.12 -12.54 -13.75
C GLY A 74 -58.56 -11.56 -12.70
N TYR A 75 -57.25 -11.58 -12.44
CA TYR A 75 -56.59 -10.58 -11.60
C TYR A 75 -56.05 -9.42 -12.45
N LYS A 76 -56.17 -8.20 -11.92
CA LYS A 76 -55.55 -7.00 -12.48
C LYS A 76 -54.43 -6.54 -11.55
N ILE A 77 -53.24 -6.32 -12.09
CA ILE A 77 -52.09 -5.81 -11.35
C ILE A 77 -52.37 -4.36 -10.94
N GLU A 78 -52.21 -4.06 -9.65
CA GLU A 78 -52.34 -2.71 -9.10
C GLU A 78 -50.98 -2.08 -8.85
N LYS A 79 -50.06 -2.84 -8.26
CA LYS A 79 -48.72 -2.35 -7.92
C LYS A 79 -47.69 -3.45 -8.11
N VAL A 80 -46.55 -3.06 -8.67
CA VAL A 80 -45.34 -3.89 -8.77
C VAL A 80 -44.21 -3.10 -8.14
N PHE A 81 -43.35 -3.79 -7.39
CA PHE A 81 -42.20 -3.15 -6.77
C PHE A 81 -41.16 -4.17 -6.36
N TRP A 82 -39.95 -3.68 -6.10
CA TRP A 82 -38.87 -4.47 -5.51
C TRP A 82 -38.67 -4.09 -4.05
N THR A 83 -38.28 -5.05 -3.22
CA THR A 83 -38.03 -4.89 -1.77
C THR A 83 -36.75 -5.61 -1.36
N LYS A 84 -36.12 -5.18 -0.25
CA LYS A 84 -35.00 -5.85 0.41
C LYS A 84 -35.44 -6.46 1.75
N ASN A 85 -35.01 -7.69 2.04
CA ASN A 85 -35.27 -8.48 3.26
C ASN A 85 -36.75 -8.81 3.62
N PRO A 86 -36.99 -9.91 4.37
CA PRO A 86 -38.32 -10.26 4.85
C PRO A 86 -38.67 -9.42 6.08
N VAL A 87 -39.67 -8.56 5.92
CA VAL A 87 -40.27 -7.79 7.02
C VAL A 87 -40.84 -8.75 8.06
N LYS A 88 -40.76 -8.37 9.35
CA LYS A 88 -41.42 -9.09 10.46
C LYS A 88 -42.89 -9.32 10.11
N VAL A 89 -43.45 -10.47 10.49
CA VAL A 89 -44.86 -10.79 10.26
C VAL A 89 -45.74 -9.64 10.76
N GLY A 90 -46.36 -8.88 9.84
CA GLY A 90 -47.27 -7.78 10.16
C GLY A 90 -46.85 -6.38 9.69
N GLU A 91 -45.61 -6.11 9.27
CA GLU A 91 -45.24 -4.80 8.69
C GLU A 91 -45.29 -4.79 7.14
N LYS A 92 -45.51 -3.60 6.58
CA LYS A 92 -45.63 -3.38 5.13
C LYS A 92 -44.27 -3.60 4.46
N PHE A 93 -44.24 -4.36 3.36
CA PHE A 93 -43.03 -4.50 2.53
C PHE A 93 -42.62 -3.14 1.97
N PRO A 94 -41.40 -2.64 2.26
CA PRO A 94 -40.93 -1.35 1.76
C PRO A 94 -40.70 -1.43 0.26
N ASP A 95 -41.16 -0.41 -0.46
CA ASP A 95 -40.91 -0.27 -1.89
C ASP A 95 -39.59 0.48 -2.08
N LEU A 96 -38.62 -0.16 -2.74
CA LEU A 96 -37.33 0.45 -3.00
C LEU A 96 -37.44 1.74 -3.82
N SER A 97 -38.46 1.91 -4.65
CA SER A 97 -38.68 3.15 -5.40
C SER A 97 -39.15 4.32 -4.53
N GLU A 98 -39.73 4.03 -3.36
CA GLU A 98 -40.15 5.03 -2.38
C GLU A 98 -39.00 5.40 -1.41
N ASP A 99 -37.93 4.60 -1.38
CA ASP A 99 -36.77 4.83 -0.52
C ASP A 99 -35.86 5.92 -1.14
N PRO A 100 -35.62 7.05 -0.44
CA PRO A 100 -34.78 8.13 -0.92
C PRO A 100 -33.36 7.70 -1.32
N GLU A 101 -32.82 6.63 -0.73
CA GLU A 101 -31.49 6.09 -1.06
C GLU A 101 -31.40 5.56 -2.52
N TYR A 102 -32.53 5.22 -3.11
CA TYR A 102 -32.63 4.61 -4.44
C TYR A 102 -33.26 5.53 -5.49
N SER A 103 -33.88 6.65 -5.08
CA SER A 103 -34.69 7.54 -5.93
C SER A 103 -34.02 7.97 -7.25
N GLN A 104 -32.69 8.17 -7.26
CA GLN A 104 -31.93 8.57 -8.45
C GLN A 104 -31.13 7.44 -9.13
N ARG A 105 -31.14 6.24 -8.54
CA ARG A 105 -30.28 5.11 -8.95
C ARG A 105 -31.07 3.92 -9.44
N LEU A 106 -32.32 3.77 -9.00
CA LEU A 106 -33.20 2.67 -9.35
C LEU A 106 -34.08 3.07 -10.54
N GLN A 107 -34.03 2.25 -11.59
CA GLN A 107 -34.84 2.39 -12.79
C GLN A 107 -35.62 1.09 -13.03
N TYR A 108 -36.93 1.19 -13.13
CA TYR A 108 -37.77 0.07 -13.56
C TYR A 108 -37.72 -0.07 -15.09
N LEU A 109 -37.34 -1.26 -15.57
CA LEU A 109 -37.21 -1.61 -16.98
C LEU A 109 -38.26 -2.66 -17.41
N GLY A 110 -39.20 -2.99 -16.52
CA GLY A 110 -40.29 -3.91 -16.77
C GLY A 110 -41.36 -3.32 -17.68
N ASP A 111 -42.41 -4.10 -17.92
CA ASP A 111 -43.53 -3.74 -18.79
C ASP A 111 -44.86 -4.25 -18.21
N GLU A 112 -45.95 -3.95 -18.91
CA GLU A 112 -47.30 -4.44 -18.57
C GLU A 112 -47.51 -5.93 -18.96
N GLN A 113 -46.52 -6.54 -19.63
CA GLN A 113 -46.55 -7.90 -20.20
C GLN A 113 -45.77 -8.90 -19.34
N LYS A 114 -45.63 -8.60 -18.04
CA LYS A 114 -45.05 -9.43 -16.98
C LYS A 114 -43.53 -9.46 -16.89
N ASN A 115 -42.83 -8.49 -17.49
CA ASN A 115 -41.42 -8.24 -17.23
C ASN A 115 -41.26 -7.42 -15.94
N CYS A 116 -40.43 -7.89 -15.02
CA CYS A 116 -40.19 -7.21 -13.74
C CYS A 116 -38.74 -6.72 -13.58
N THR A 117 -38.01 -6.53 -14.67
CA THR A 117 -36.61 -6.13 -14.66
C THR A 117 -36.40 -4.74 -14.05
N ILE A 118 -35.36 -4.61 -13.21
CA ILE A 118 -34.85 -3.31 -12.73
C ILE A 118 -33.38 -3.13 -13.07
N ARG A 119 -32.96 -1.88 -13.17
CA ARG A 119 -31.56 -1.44 -13.18
C ARG A 119 -31.28 -0.64 -11.92
N LEU A 120 -30.19 -0.98 -11.23
CA LEU A 120 -29.67 -0.22 -10.10
C LEU A 120 -28.28 0.30 -10.45
N SER A 121 -28.11 1.62 -10.49
CA SER A 121 -26.87 2.29 -10.85
C SER A 121 -26.06 2.75 -9.64
N HIS A 122 -24.75 2.97 -9.83
CA HIS A 122 -23.81 3.43 -8.81
C HIS A 122 -23.91 2.57 -7.53
N VAL A 123 -23.79 1.25 -7.69
CA VAL A 123 -23.92 0.32 -6.57
C VAL A 123 -22.77 0.46 -5.57
N THR A 124 -23.08 0.34 -4.29
CA THR A 124 -22.13 0.43 -3.18
C THR A 124 -22.18 -0.81 -2.31
N GLN A 125 -21.24 -0.96 -1.37
CA GLN A 125 -21.26 -2.09 -0.44
C GLN A 125 -22.60 -2.20 0.32
N LYS A 126 -23.24 -1.06 0.63
CA LYS A 126 -24.53 -0.98 1.31
C LYS A 126 -25.68 -1.56 0.48
N ASP A 127 -25.55 -1.63 -0.83
CA ASP A 127 -26.57 -2.22 -1.69
C ASP A 127 -26.51 -3.77 -1.68
N SER A 128 -25.54 -4.39 -1.00
CA SER A 128 -25.40 -5.85 -0.93
C SER A 128 -26.48 -6.48 -0.06
N HIS A 129 -27.53 -7.00 -0.69
CA HIS A 129 -28.70 -7.56 -0.03
C HIS A 129 -29.38 -8.66 -0.85
N MET A 130 -30.35 -9.34 -0.24
CA MET A 130 -31.33 -10.15 -0.96
C MET A 130 -32.49 -9.26 -1.42
N TYR A 131 -32.73 -9.24 -2.72
CA TYR A 131 -33.77 -8.47 -3.38
C TYR A 131 -34.91 -9.37 -3.83
N TYR A 132 -36.14 -8.90 -3.67
CA TYR A 132 -37.35 -9.64 -4.01
C TYR A 132 -38.27 -8.77 -4.86
N PHE A 133 -38.81 -9.34 -5.92
CA PHE A 133 -39.92 -8.77 -6.65
C PHE A 133 -41.22 -9.09 -5.94
N ARG A 134 -42.10 -8.09 -5.82
CA ARG A 134 -43.42 -8.21 -5.22
C ARG A 134 -44.46 -7.51 -6.08
N PHE A 135 -45.63 -8.12 -6.18
CA PHE A 135 -46.78 -7.50 -6.84
C PHE A 135 -48.07 -7.74 -6.07
N THR A 136 -49.00 -6.80 -6.24
CA THR A 136 -50.35 -6.85 -5.69
C THR A 136 -51.37 -6.68 -6.80
N THR A 137 -52.53 -7.28 -6.59
CA THR A 137 -53.65 -7.23 -7.51
C THR A 137 -54.85 -6.53 -6.88
N ASN A 138 -55.90 -6.34 -7.66
CA ASN A 138 -57.19 -5.81 -7.23
C ASN A 138 -57.93 -6.65 -6.17
N VAL A 139 -57.39 -7.81 -5.79
CA VAL A 139 -57.94 -8.68 -4.74
C VAL A 139 -56.99 -8.65 -3.55
N THR A 140 -57.53 -8.45 -2.35
CA THR A 140 -56.77 -8.22 -1.10
C THR A 140 -55.77 -9.33 -0.78
N GLU A 141 -56.13 -10.57 -1.10
CA GLU A 141 -55.31 -11.79 -0.91
C GLU A 141 -54.40 -12.09 -2.13
N GLY A 142 -54.66 -11.49 -3.29
CA GLY A 142 -53.89 -11.68 -4.51
C GLY A 142 -52.58 -10.88 -4.49
N LYS A 143 -51.70 -11.22 -3.56
CA LYS A 143 -50.38 -10.61 -3.36
C LYS A 143 -49.32 -11.69 -3.39
N TRP A 144 -48.23 -11.44 -4.10
CA TRP A 144 -47.18 -12.44 -4.26
C TRP A 144 -45.79 -11.83 -4.13
N THR A 145 -44.89 -12.55 -3.47
CA THR A 145 -43.46 -12.23 -3.38
C THR A 145 -42.67 -13.35 -4.02
N GLY A 146 -41.82 -13.03 -4.99
CA GLY A 146 -40.97 -14.01 -5.65
C GLY A 146 -39.84 -14.48 -4.73
N LEU A 147 -39.96 -15.69 -4.19
CA LEU A 147 -38.86 -16.39 -3.52
C LEU A 147 -38.10 -17.28 -4.53
N PRO A 148 -36.78 -17.51 -4.37
CA PRO A 148 -35.91 -17.10 -3.24
C PRO A 148 -35.37 -15.66 -3.33
N GLY A 149 -35.67 -14.92 -4.40
CA GLY A 149 -35.11 -13.59 -4.66
C GLY A 149 -33.78 -13.63 -5.42
N VAL A 150 -33.14 -12.47 -5.54
CA VAL A 150 -31.82 -12.27 -6.16
C VAL A 150 -30.84 -11.78 -5.09
N SER A 151 -29.75 -12.50 -4.91
CA SER A 151 -28.63 -12.07 -4.06
C SER A 151 -27.74 -11.10 -4.83
N LEU A 152 -27.63 -9.85 -4.38
CA LEU A 152 -26.65 -8.90 -4.90
C LEU A 152 -25.47 -8.81 -3.94
N THR A 153 -24.26 -9.03 -4.45
CA THR A 153 -23.02 -8.74 -3.74
C THR A 153 -22.24 -7.69 -4.51
N VAL A 154 -21.87 -6.62 -3.82
CA VAL A 154 -21.01 -5.58 -4.36
C VAL A 154 -19.61 -5.80 -3.82
N THR A 155 -18.60 -5.70 -4.68
CA THR A 155 -17.19 -5.80 -4.32
C THR A 155 -16.42 -4.60 -4.81
N ASP A 156 -15.32 -4.34 -4.12
CA ASP A 156 -14.32 -3.36 -4.51
C ASP A 156 -13.15 -4.03 -5.26
N LEU A 157 -12.36 -3.24 -5.98
CA LEU A 157 -11.04 -3.65 -6.47
C LEU A 157 -9.99 -3.34 -5.40
N GLN A 158 -9.09 -4.28 -5.15
CA GLN A 158 -8.02 -4.10 -4.17
C GLN A 158 -6.69 -4.56 -4.73
N VAL A 159 -5.66 -3.72 -4.64
CA VAL A 159 -4.30 -4.10 -4.99
C VAL A 159 -3.67 -4.87 -3.84
N GLU A 160 -3.20 -6.08 -4.14
CA GLU A 160 -2.33 -6.87 -3.29
C GLU A 160 -0.89 -6.70 -3.78
N SER A 161 -0.02 -6.26 -2.88
CA SER A 161 1.38 -5.97 -3.16
C SER A 161 2.20 -6.19 -1.89
N PRO A 162 3.45 -6.66 -1.98
CA PRO A 162 4.35 -6.58 -0.84
C PRO A 162 4.63 -5.11 -0.53
N GLU A 163 4.54 -4.74 0.75
CA GLU A 163 4.79 -3.36 1.21
C GLU A 163 6.20 -2.87 0.85
N ARG A 164 7.20 -3.78 0.90
CA ARG A 164 8.62 -3.52 0.64
C ARG A 164 9.21 -4.58 -0.28
N VAL A 165 10.05 -4.15 -1.21
CA VAL A 165 10.81 -5.00 -2.15
C VAL A 165 12.24 -4.49 -2.33
N THR A 166 13.20 -5.37 -2.62
CA THR A 166 14.60 -4.96 -2.85
C THR A 166 14.83 -4.67 -4.33
N GLU A 167 15.69 -3.69 -4.63
CA GLU A 167 16.12 -3.42 -6.00
C GLU A 167 16.74 -4.68 -6.64
N GLY A 168 16.32 -5.00 -7.86
CA GLY A 168 16.69 -6.21 -8.59
C GLY A 168 15.71 -7.37 -8.41
N ASP A 169 14.83 -7.33 -7.41
CA ASP A 169 13.82 -8.38 -7.19
C ASP A 169 12.83 -8.48 -8.35
N SER A 170 12.12 -9.61 -8.42
CA SER A 170 10.96 -9.78 -9.28
C SER A 170 9.71 -9.92 -8.43
N VAL A 171 8.76 -8.99 -8.57
CA VAL A 171 7.54 -8.93 -7.78
C VAL A 171 6.30 -8.93 -8.66
N ARG A 172 5.24 -9.53 -8.13
CA ARG A 172 3.91 -9.58 -8.75
C ARG A 172 2.91 -8.84 -7.89
N LEU A 173 2.31 -7.78 -8.42
CA LEU A 173 1.15 -7.12 -7.83
C LEU A 173 -0.11 -7.75 -8.42
N THR A 174 -1.16 -7.91 -7.62
CA THR A 174 -2.42 -8.52 -8.06
C THR A 174 -3.59 -7.61 -7.73
N CYS A 175 -4.43 -7.33 -8.72
CA CYS A 175 -5.71 -6.66 -8.54
C CYS A 175 -6.77 -7.72 -8.20
N LYS A 176 -7.18 -7.76 -6.94
CA LYS A 176 -8.18 -8.70 -6.43
C LYS A 176 -9.58 -8.10 -6.50
N SER A 177 -10.53 -8.97 -6.77
CA SER A 177 -11.97 -8.75 -6.69
C SER A 177 -12.60 -10.04 -6.17
N SER A 178 -13.64 -9.94 -5.35
CA SER A 178 -14.40 -11.13 -4.93
C SER A 178 -15.38 -11.62 -6.01
N CYS A 179 -15.63 -10.82 -7.04
CA CYS A 179 -16.39 -11.25 -8.20
C CYS A 179 -15.50 -12.04 -9.16
N THR A 180 -16.03 -13.14 -9.70
CA THR A 180 -15.46 -13.81 -10.87
C THR A 180 -15.67 -12.92 -12.10
N LEU A 181 -14.69 -12.07 -12.37
CA LEU A 181 -14.65 -11.27 -13.58
C LEU A 181 -14.40 -12.19 -14.78
N THR A 182 -15.04 -11.92 -15.91
CA THR A 182 -14.88 -12.75 -17.11
C THR A 182 -13.44 -12.78 -17.59
N ASP A 183 -13.00 -13.86 -18.24
CA ASP A 183 -11.64 -14.00 -18.80
C ASP A 183 -11.28 -12.94 -19.87
N ARG A 184 -12.26 -12.11 -20.27
CA ARG A 184 -12.11 -10.99 -21.19
C ARG A 184 -11.90 -9.65 -20.49
N ALA A 185 -11.97 -9.61 -19.15
CA ALA A 185 -11.77 -8.39 -18.38
C ALA A 185 -10.33 -7.89 -18.55
N THR A 186 -10.17 -6.65 -19.04
CA THR A 186 -8.86 -6.04 -19.22
C THR A 186 -8.60 -5.05 -18.09
N PHE A 187 -7.46 -5.23 -17.41
CA PHE A 187 -7.06 -4.39 -16.30
C PHE A 187 -6.10 -3.29 -16.77
N ILE A 188 -6.27 -2.10 -16.20
CA ILE A 188 -5.34 -0.99 -16.35
C ILE A 188 -4.68 -0.77 -15.00
N TRP A 189 -3.35 -0.73 -15.00
CA TRP A 189 -2.56 -0.40 -13.83
C TRP A 189 -2.11 1.05 -13.87
N TYR A 190 -2.07 1.67 -12.69
CA TYR A 190 -1.61 3.05 -12.51
C TYR A 190 -0.46 3.07 -11.53
N ARG A 191 0.54 3.90 -11.80
CA ARG A 191 1.61 4.26 -10.88
C ARG A 191 1.60 5.77 -10.69
N ASN A 192 1.46 6.22 -9.45
CA ASN A 192 1.35 7.65 -9.12
C ASN A 192 0.26 8.35 -9.94
N SER A 193 -0.90 7.68 -10.07
CA SER A 193 -2.05 8.12 -10.86
C SER A 193 -1.85 8.18 -12.39
N GLN A 194 -0.70 7.76 -12.90
CA GLN A 194 -0.42 7.69 -14.34
C GLN A 194 -0.60 6.26 -14.85
N PRO A 195 -1.29 6.04 -15.98
CA PRO A 195 -1.51 4.71 -16.53
C PRO A 195 -0.20 4.10 -17.04
N LEU A 196 0.03 2.82 -16.71
CA LEU A 196 1.15 2.04 -17.22
C LEU A 196 0.76 1.41 -18.57
N THR A 197 1.18 2.04 -19.67
CA THR A 197 0.82 1.64 -21.05
C THR A 197 1.60 0.44 -21.57
N GLU A 198 2.77 0.14 -21.00
CA GLU A 198 3.73 -0.83 -21.53
C GLU A 198 3.48 -2.28 -21.07
N ARG A 199 2.67 -2.49 -20.01
CA ARG A 199 2.44 -3.82 -19.41
C ARG A 199 0.98 -4.23 -19.50
N ARG A 200 0.51 -4.38 -20.73
CA ARG A 200 -0.83 -4.91 -21.05
C ARG A 200 -0.83 -6.43 -20.99
N ASP A 201 -0.73 -6.97 -19.78
CA ASP A 201 -1.15 -8.34 -19.56
C ASP A 201 -2.67 -8.37 -19.49
N ARG A 202 -3.31 -9.34 -20.15
CA ARG A 202 -4.77 -9.59 -20.05
C ARG A 202 -5.22 -10.04 -18.66
N ASN A 203 -4.29 -10.10 -17.72
CA ASN A 203 -4.47 -10.67 -16.40
C ASN A 203 -4.61 -9.55 -15.37
N ASN A 204 -5.23 -9.88 -14.25
CA ASN A 204 -5.35 -9.00 -13.09
C ASN A 204 -4.01 -8.81 -12.35
N GLN A 205 -2.86 -9.03 -12.99
CA GLN A 205 -1.54 -9.03 -12.39
C GLN A 205 -0.61 -8.07 -13.12
N LEU A 206 0.26 -7.41 -12.36
CA LEU A 206 1.35 -6.59 -12.85
C LEU A 206 2.67 -7.22 -12.40
N LEU A 207 3.46 -7.69 -13.36
CA LEU A 207 4.80 -8.21 -13.09
C LEU A 207 5.81 -7.07 -13.19
N LEU A 208 6.58 -6.83 -12.13
CA LEU A 208 7.79 -6.01 -12.15
C LEU A 208 9.00 -6.96 -12.12
N GLN A 209 9.71 -7.06 -13.24
CA GLN A 209 10.96 -7.79 -13.34
C GLN A 209 12.14 -6.84 -13.14
N SER A 210 13.13 -7.25 -12.35
CA SER A 210 14.32 -6.44 -12.07
C SER A 210 13.94 -5.04 -11.56
N VAL A 211 13.23 -5.01 -10.43
CA VAL A 211 12.68 -3.79 -9.82
C VAL A 211 13.76 -2.73 -9.66
N ARG A 212 13.48 -1.51 -10.12
CA ARG A 212 14.37 -0.37 -9.94
C ARG A 212 13.83 0.59 -8.89
N ARG A 213 14.67 1.48 -8.35
CA ARG A 213 14.21 2.48 -7.37
C ARG A 213 13.12 3.41 -7.95
N GLU A 214 13.11 3.63 -9.26
CA GLU A 214 12.08 4.43 -9.95
C GLU A 214 10.72 3.71 -10.05
N ASP A 215 10.68 2.40 -9.73
CA ASP A 215 9.43 1.65 -9.60
C ASP A 215 8.74 1.88 -8.25
N ALA A 216 9.38 2.56 -7.29
CA ALA A 216 8.71 2.96 -6.06
C ALA A 216 7.54 3.92 -6.36
N GLY A 217 6.42 3.75 -5.66
CA GLY A 217 5.26 4.61 -5.87
C GLY A 217 3.95 4.01 -5.39
N ARG A 218 2.87 4.74 -5.66
CA ARG A 218 1.49 4.32 -5.34
C ARG A 218 0.87 3.61 -6.53
N TYR A 219 0.50 2.34 -6.33
CA TYR A 219 -0.09 1.49 -7.35
C TYR A 219 -1.60 1.32 -7.14
N SER A 220 -2.37 1.51 -8.20
CA SER A 220 -3.81 1.20 -8.23
C SER A 220 -4.17 0.48 -9.53
N CYS A 221 -5.34 -0.15 -9.57
CA CYS A 221 -5.86 -0.85 -10.73
C CYS A 221 -7.30 -0.45 -11.04
N ALA A 222 -7.68 -0.55 -12.31
CA ALA A 222 -9.04 -0.36 -12.78
C ALA A 222 -9.36 -1.38 -13.88
N LEU A 223 -10.64 -1.54 -14.21
CA LEU A 223 -11.04 -2.22 -15.44
C LEU A 223 -11.17 -1.19 -16.57
N GLN A 224 -10.70 -1.54 -17.77
CA GLN A 224 -10.63 -0.61 -18.92
C GLN A 224 -11.97 0.05 -19.29
N GLU A 225 -13.09 -0.67 -19.12
CA GLU A 225 -14.44 -0.19 -19.43
C GLU A 225 -15.21 0.29 -18.19
N HIS A 226 -14.53 0.51 -17.07
CA HIS A 226 -15.15 0.99 -15.83
C HIS A 226 -14.48 2.29 -15.35
N THR A 227 -15.29 3.17 -14.78
CA THR A 227 -14.83 4.45 -14.20
C THR A 227 -14.11 4.26 -12.86
N TYR A 228 -14.36 3.14 -12.19
CA TYR A 228 -13.87 2.89 -10.84
C TYR A 228 -12.39 2.48 -10.82
N ILE A 229 -11.59 3.22 -10.05
CA ILE A 229 -10.18 2.93 -9.78
C ILE A 229 -10.04 2.48 -8.32
N SER A 230 -9.30 1.39 -8.09
CA SER A 230 -9.03 0.88 -6.76
C SER A 230 -8.32 1.92 -5.88
N PRO A 231 -8.45 1.83 -4.55
CA PRO A 231 -7.53 2.49 -3.64
C PRO A 231 -6.07 2.15 -4.00
N ALA A 232 -5.18 3.12 -3.83
CA ALA A 232 -3.77 2.97 -4.18
C ALA A 232 -2.94 2.45 -3.00
N VAL A 233 -2.05 1.48 -3.26
CA VAL A 233 -1.13 0.88 -2.30
C VAL A 233 0.29 1.35 -2.57
N GLN A 234 1.03 1.73 -1.53
CA GLN A 234 2.43 2.15 -1.65
C GLN A 234 3.35 0.94 -1.78
N LEU A 235 4.15 0.91 -2.84
CA LEU A 235 5.29 0.01 -2.99
C LEU A 235 6.57 0.79 -2.64
N SER A 236 7.31 0.31 -1.63
CA SER A 236 8.62 0.86 -1.28
C SER A 236 9.73 -0.03 -1.84
N VAL A 237 10.65 0.56 -2.60
CA VAL A 237 11.83 -0.14 -3.11
C VAL A 237 13.03 0.18 -2.22
N THR A 238 13.64 -0.84 -1.62
CA THR A 238 14.81 -0.71 -0.76
C THR A 238 16.10 -1.05 -1.51
N TYR A 239 17.16 -0.29 -1.24
CA TYR A 239 18.44 -0.37 -1.94
C TYR A 239 19.60 0.12 -1.05
N PRO A 240 20.84 -0.37 -1.29
CA PRO A 240 22.03 0.12 -0.60
C PRO A 240 22.33 1.60 -0.93
N PRO A 241 23.19 2.28 -0.17
CA PRO A 241 23.55 3.65 -0.45
C PRO A 241 24.16 3.83 -1.83
N LYS A 242 23.66 4.84 -2.55
CA LYS A 242 24.09 5.23 -3.89
C LYS A 242 24.37 6.73 -3.94
N SER A 243 25.14 7.14 -4.94
CA SER A 243 25.48 8.56 -5.16
C SER A 243 26.11 9.22 -3.93
N VAL A 244 26.95 8.47 -3.21
CA VAL A 244 27.60 8.96 -1.99
C VAL A 244 28.56 10.09 -2.34
N SER A 245 28.40 11.24 -1.71
CA SER A 245 29.18 12.45 -2.00
C SER A 245 29.58 13.19 -0.73
N VAL A 246 30.69 13.92 -0.82
CA VAL A 246 31.20 14.77 0.26
C VAL A 246 31.08 16.22 -0.18
N SER A 247 30.43 17.02 0.65
CA SER A 247 30.37 18.48 0.50
C SER A 247 31.22 19.15 1.58
N VAL A 248 31.81 20.29 1.24
CA VAL A 248 32.59 21.10 2.18
C VAL A 248 31.71 22.26 2.63
N SER A 249 31.51 22.41 3.94
CA SER A 249 30.72 23.50 4.52
C SER A 249 31.61 24.44 5.34
N GLY A 250 31.54 25.74 5.05
CA GLY A 250 32.21 26.81 5.81
C GLY A 250 33.12 27.69 4.95
N GLU A 251 33.26 28.97 5.34
CA GLU A 251 34.35 29.82 4.86
C GLU A 251 35.66 29.34 5.50
N ILE A 252 36.71 29.18 4.67
CA ILE A 252 38.02 28.75 5.15
C ILE A 252 38.70 29.96 5.81
N VAL A 253 38.50 30.09 7.13
CA VAL A 253 39.21 31.07 7.95
C VAL A 253 40.54 30.46 8.43
N GLU A 254 41.56 31.29 8.58
CA GLU A 254 42.89 30.89 9.04
C GLU A 254 42.82 30.34 10.47
N GLY A 255 43.32 29.12 10.69
CA GLY A 255 43.25 28.44 12.00
C GLY A 255 42.00 27.57 12.24
N ASP A 256 40.99 27.61 11.37
CA ASP A 256 39.73 26.87 11.55
C ASP A 256 39.71 25.50 10.88
N SER A 257 39.04 24.54 11.53
CA SER A 257 38.80 23.20 10.99
C SER A 257 37.82 23.24 9.82
N VAL A 258 38.04 22.44 8.79
CA VAL A 258 37.12 22.36 7.65
C VAL A 258 36.06 21.27 7.90
N THR A 259 34.78 21.64 7.95
CA THR A 259 33.70 20.69 8.12
C THR A 259 33.30 20.06 6.78
N LEU A 260 33.31 18.74 6.73
CA LEU A 260 32.87 17.91 5.63
C LEU A 260 31.53 17.25 5.98
N ILE A 261 30.60 17.20 5.03
CA ILE A 261 29.29 16.57 5.20
C ILE A 261 29.14 15.48 4.13
N CYS A 262 28.86 14.26 4.58
CA CYS A 262 28.59 13.11 3.71
C CYS A 262 27.09 13.02 3.41
N SER A 263 26.74 12.83 2.14
CA SER A 263 25.36 12.65 1.68
C SER A 263 25.25 11.38 0.83
N SER A 264 24.13 10.68 0.91
CA SER A 264 23.85 9.48 0.12
C SER A 264 22.36 9.37 -0.20
N ASP A 265 22.04 8.74 -1.33
CA ASP A 265 20.69 8.30 -1.69
C ASP A 265 20.52 6.83 -1.32
N SER A 266 19.66 6.52 -0.35
CA SER A 266 19.45 5.15 0.11
C SER A 266 18.05 4.96 0.69
N ASN A 267 17.51 3.74 0.57
CA ASN A 267 16.27 3.37 1.25
C ASN A 267 16.43 1.99 1.92
N PRO A 268 16.36 1.89 3.26
CA PRO A 268 16.16 2.99 4.22
C PRO A 268 17.36 3.96 4.25
N PRO A 269 17.18 5.17 4.83
CA PRO A 269 18.24 6.16 4.97
C PRO A 269 19.47 5.60 5.67
N ALA A 270 20.66 5.93 5.18
CA ALA A 270 21.92 5.56 5.80
C ALA A 270 22.10 6.38 7.09
N LEU A 271 22.27 5.69 8.22
CA LEU A 271 22.53 6.32 9.52
C LEU A 271 23.97 6.14 9.99
N ASN A 272 24.70 5.20 9.38
CA ASN A 272 26.07 4.88 9.74
C ASN A 272 27.02 5.43 8.66
N PHE A 273 27.89 6.35 9.06
CA PHE A 273 28.90 6.97 8.21
C PHE A 273 30.27 6.83 8.85
N SER A 274 31.26 6.45 8.04
CA SER A 274 32.66 6.32 8.43
C SER A 274 33.53 7.18 7.53
N TRP A 275 34.44 7.96 8.11
CA TRP A 275 35.36 8.83 7.38
C TRP A 275 36.74 8.22 7.28
N PHE A 276 37.37 8.38 6.13
CA PHE A 276 38.70 7.87 5.85
C PHE A 276 39.54 8.95 5.18
N LYS A 277 40.85 8.89 5.44
CA LYS A 277 41.86 9.68 4.73
C LYS A 277 42.61 8.74 3.79
N GLU A 278 42.84 9.15 2.55
CA GLU A 278 43.70 8.39 1.65
C GLU A 278 45.08 8.16 2.31
N ASN A 279 45.63 6.96 2.12
CA ASN A 279 46.88 6.49 2.74
C ASN A 279 46.80 6.19 4.25
N GLN A 280 45.61 6.17 4.84
CA GLN A 280 45.38 5.63 6.18
C GLN A 280 44.41 4.43 6.11
N SER A 281 44.71 3.38 6.86
CA SER A 281 43.92 2.14 6.87
C SER A 281 42.76 2.18 7.86
N SER A 282 42.81 3.06 8.87
CA SER A 282 41.79 3.19 9.90
C SER A 282 40.85 4.36 9.61
N ALA A 283 39.61 4.25 10.09
CA ALA A 283 38.67 5.35 10.05
C ALA A 283 39.20 6.53 10.88
N VAL A 284 39.11 7.73 10.32
CA VAL A 284 39.54 8.99 10.96
C VAL A 284 38.40 9.68 11.70
N GLY A 285 37.16 9.23 11.49
CA GLY A 285 35.97 9.77 12.15
C GLY A 285 34.71 8.98 11.80
N SER A 286 33.61 9.34 12.44
CA SER A 286 32.28 8.77 12.21
C SER A 286 31.21 9.85 12.31
N GLY A 287 30.03 9.53 11.78
CA GLY A 287 28.90 10.46 11.73
C GLY A 287 28.80 11.20 10.39
N GLN A 288 27.65 11.81 10.14
CA GLN A 288 27.36 12.44 8.85
C GLN A 288 28.27 13.64 8.57
N SER A 289 28.71 14.34 9.61
CA SER A 289 29.65 15.47 9.54
C SER A 289 30.99 15.12 10.18
N PHE A 290 32.09 15.58 9.58
CA PHE A 290 33.45 15.40 10.09
C PHE A 290 34.28 16.67 9.95
N SER A 291 34.99 17.07 11.00
CA SER A 291 35.89 18.23 10.97
C SER A 291 37.33 17.79 10.68
N ALA A 292 37.84 18.17 9.50
CA ALA A 292 39.21 17.90 9.09
C ALA A 292 40.17 18.93 9.72
N LEU A 293 41.07 18.46 10.57
CA LEU A 293 42.12 19.25 11.23
C LEU A 293 43.44 19.29 10.45
N GLN A 294 43.55 18.49 9.39
CA GLN A 294 44.76 18.36 8.60
C GLN A 294 44.42 18.34 7.12
N SER A 295 45.29 18.93 6.31
CA SER A 295 45.20 18.82 4.86
C SER A 295 45.33 17.37 4.40
N GLY A 296 44.64 17.04 3.31
CA GLY A 296 44.68 15.72 2.68
C GLY A 296 43.41 15.39 1.91
N ARG A 297 43.34 14.17 1.41
CA ARG A 297 42.21 13.66 0.64
C ARG A 297 41.34 12.78 1.52
N PHE A 298 40.07 13.14 1.67
CA PHE A 298 39.12 12.48 2.54
C PHE A 298 37.93 11.93 1.75
N TYR A 299 37.46 10.75 2.12
CA TYR A 299 36.25 10.15 1.58
C TYR A 299 35.40 9.60 2.72
N CYS A 300 34.08 9.49 2.50
CA CYS A 300 33.17 8.86 3.43
C CYS A 300 32.66 7.53 2.88
N GLU A 301 32.33 6.61 3.77
CA GLU A 301 31.60 5.38 3.47
C GLU A 301 30.25 5.44 4.19
N ALA A 302 29.16 5.40 3.42
CA ALA A 302 27.79 5.37 3.93
C ALA A 302 27.30 3.92 3.98
N HIS A 303 26.61 3.54 5.06
CA HIS A 303 26.13 2.18 5.29
C HIS A 303 24.65 2.16 5.69
N ASN A 304 23.88 1.26 5.08
CA ASN A 304 22.54 0.87 5.52
C ASN A 304 22.42 -0.67 5.60
N GLN A 305 21.24 -1.17 5.95
CA GLN A 305 21.02 -2.62 6.12
C GLN A 305 21.20 -3.46 4.82
N HIS A 306 21.25 -2.82 3.65
CA HIS A 306 21.40 -3.48 2.35
C HIS A 306 22.83 -3.40 1.79
N GLY A 307 23.73 -2.64 2.42
CA GLY A 307 25.14 -2.56 2.02
C GLY A 307 25.77 -1.21 2.31
N SER A 308 26.94 -0.98 1.72
CA SER A 308 27.68 0.27 1.81
C SER A 308 28.21 0.75 0.46
N GLN A 309 28.46 2.06 0.37
CA GLN A 309 29.17 2.66 -0.76
C GLN A 309 30.08 3.79 -0.27
N ARG A 310 31.23 3.94 -0.94
CA ARG A 310 32.20 5.01 -0.70
C ARG A 310 31.97 6.18 -1.65
N SER A 311 32.20 7.39 -1.15
CA SER A 311 32.29 8.58 -1.99
C SER A 311 33.61 8.61 -2.75
N ASP A 312 33.67 9.46 -3.78
CA ASP A 312 34.93 9.96 -4.27
C ASP A 312 35.65 10.79 -3.19
N ALA A 313 36.98 10.82 -3.24
CA ALA A 313 37.77 11.57 -2.28
C ALA A 313 37.88 13.06 -2.64
N VAL A 314 37.61 13.91 -1.65
CA VAL A 314 37.71 15.37 -1.74
C VAL A 314 39.02 15.86 -1.14
N THR A 315 39.66 16.82 -1.79
CA THR A 315 40.90 17.43 -1.30
C THR A 315 40.58 18.58 -0.36
N VAL A 316 41.10 18.51 0.87
CA VAL A 316 40.97 19.54 1.89
C VAL A 316 42.33 20.19 2.11
N THR A 317 42.33 21.52 2.11
CA THR A 317 43.51 22.32 2.47
C THR A 317 43.14 23.15 3.71
N VAL A 318 43.68 22.76 4.85
CA VAL A 318 43.60 23.55 6.07
C VAL A 318 44.73 24.56 6.02
N LYS A 319 44.41 25.86 6.08
CA LYS A 319 45.40 26.91 6.29
C LYS A 319 45.86 26.80 7.74
N GLY A 320 46.90 26.00 7.96
CA GLY A 320 47.55 25.93 9.27
C GLY A 320 48.09 27.29 9.65
N GLU A 321 48.09 27.60 10.95
CA GLU A 321 48.87 28.70 11.50
C GLU A 321 50.34 28.48 11.15
N ALA A 322 50.75 29.07 10.04
CA ALA A 322 52.14 29.30 9.75
C ALA A 322 52.37 30.78 10.11
N PHE A 323 53.17 31.02 11.15
CA PHE A 323 53.91 32.26 11.37
C PHE A 323 53.35 33.38 12.28
N ILE A 324 52.32 33.19 13.13
CA ILE A 324 52.08 34.22 14.18
C ILE A 324 53.15 34.16 15.28
N ASN A 325 53.58 32.96 15.70
CA ASN A 325 54.61 32.83 16.73
C ASN A 325 55.99 33.34 16.27
N THR A 326 56.33 33.26 14.99
CA THR A 326 57.65 33.73 14.51
C THR A 326 57.75 35.26 14.48
N LEU A 327 56.66 35.94 14.13
CA LEU A 327 56.59 37.41 14.13
C LEU A 327 56.45 37.98 15.55
N LEU A 328 55.66 37.35 16.43
CA LEU A 328 55.57 37.73 17.84
C LEU A 328 56.93 37.53 18.54
N TYR A 329 57.64 36.44 18.24
CA TYR A 329 58.94 36.13 18.81
C TYR A 329 60.05 37.05 18.27
N LEU A 330 60.04 37.40 16.98
CA LEU A 330 60.92 38.45 16.45
C LEU A 330 60.63 39.80 17.11
N HIS A 331 59.36 40.14 17.32
CA HIS A 331 58.98 41.41 17.96
C HIS A 331 59.42 41.45 19.44
N ILE A 332 59.31 40.34 20.16
CA ILE A 332 59.82 40.20 21.54
C ILE A 332 61.35 40.28 21.57
N ILE A 333 62.08 39.59 20.67
CA ILE A 333 63.55 39.72 20.59
C ILE A 333 63.96 41.17 20.29
N HIS A 334 63.24 41.88 19.41
CA HIS A 334 63.50 43.28 19.09
C HIS A 334 63.18 44.25 20.25
N GLN A 335 62.27 43.89 21.16
CA GLN A 335 61.96 44.66 22.37
C GLN A 335 62.94 44.40 23.53
N PHE A 336 63.60 43.25 23.56
CA PHE A 336 64.53 42.86 24.63
C PHE A 336 66.03 43.05 24.29
N VAL A 337 66.38 43.13 23.00
CA VAL A 337 67.77 43.33 22.56
C VAL A 337 67.91 44.72 21.94
N ASN A 338 68.27 45.69 22.76
CA ASN A 338 68.66 47.01 22.30
C ASN A 338 70.19 47.03 22.18
N TYR A 339 70.71 46.70 21.00
CA TYR A 339 72.12 46.89 20.67
C TYR A 339 72.23 47.35 19.23
N ASP A 340 72.56 48.63 19.07
CA ASP A 340 73.17 49.12 17.85
C ASP A 340 74.43 48.27 17.55
N ASP A 341 74.47 47.67 16.35
CA ASP A 341 75.62 47.05 15.68
C ASP A 341 76.36 45.84 16.31
N LEU A 342 75.70 44.67 16.42
CA LEU A 342 76.40 43.37 16.57
C LEU A 342 75.94 42.32 15.54
N PRO A 343 76.85 41.51 14.95
CA PRO A 343 76.49 40.51 13.95
C PRO A 343 75.88 39.26 14.59
N LEU A 344 74.60 39.00 14.32
CA LEU A 344 73.91 37.75 14.63
C LEU A 344 74.18 36.71 13.53
N SER A 345 74.72 35.54 13.89
CA SER A 345 74.78 34.38 13.00
C SER A 345 73.81 33.29 13.47
N VAL A 346 72.93 32.85 12.58
CA VAL A 346 71.93 31.80 12.84
C VAL A 346 72.33 30.54 12.09
N HIS A 347 72.54 29.44 12.82
CA HIS A 347 72.82 28.13 12.22
C HIS A 347 71.68 27.15 12.53
N HIS A 348 71.06 26.61 11.49
CA HIS A 348 70.02 25.60 11.60
C HIS A 348 70.65 24.21 11.77
N VAL A 349 70.33 23.51 12.86
CA VAL A 349 70.71 22.11 13.06
C VAL A 349 69.51 21.24 12.69
N ALA A 350 69.69 20.34 11.72
CA ALA A 350 68.63 19.47 11.24
C ALA A 350 68.16 18.49 12.34
N GLY A 351 66.90 18.63 12.77
CA GLY A 351 66.21 17.68 13.65
C GLY A 351 65.56 18.34 14.87
N LYS A 352 64.25 18.62 14.79
CA LYS A 352 63.27 18.96 15.85
C LYS A 352 63.64 19.99 16.95
N SER A 353 64.83 20.58 16.93
CA SER A 353 65.30 21.58 17.89
C SER A 353 65.98 22.73 17.15
N LEU A 354 65.59 23.96 17.45
CA LEU A 354 66.32 25.15 17.02
C LEU A 354 67.35 25.49 18.11
N VAL A 355 68.62 25.54 17.72
CA VAL A 355 69.72 25.94 18.60
C VAL A 355 70.20 27.32 18.16
N PHE A 356 70.04 28.32 19.03
CA PHE A 356 70.58 29.66 18.81
C PHE A 356 71.91 29.78 19.53
N VAL A 357 72.94 30.22 18.82
CA VAL A 357 74.25 30.51 19.41
C VAL A 357 74.44 32.02 19.35
N VAL A 358 74.35 32.69 20.50
CA VAL A 358 74.61 34.13 20.61
C VAL A 358 76.00 34.32 21.16
N THR A 359 76.88 34.99 20.40
CA THR A 359 78.23 35.31 20.84
C THR A 359 78.26 36.76 21.28
N VAL A 360 78.45 37.01 22.58
CA VAL A 360 78.56 38.36 23.14
C VAL A 360 80.02 38.65 23.42
N ALA A 361 80.58 39.70 22.79
CA ALA A 361 81.91 40.20 23.08
C ALA A 361 81.78 41.50 23.87
N SER A 362 82.17 41.49 25.15
CA SER A 362 82.29 42.70 25.97
C SER A 362 83.61 42.64 26.73
N GLY A 363 84.47 43.65 26.55
CA GLY A 363 85.72 43.79 27.32
C GLY A 363 86.74 42.66 27.16
N GLY A 364 86.76 41.95 26.02
CA GLY A 364 87.73 40.88 25.74
C GLY A 364 87.37 39.49 26.26
N VAL A 365 86.18 39.31 26.84
CA VAL A 365 85.63 37.99 27.19
C VAL A 365 84.54 37.61 26.19
N PHE A 366 84.65 36.42 25.58
CA PHE A 366 83.63 35.87 24.70
C PHE A 366 82.66 35.02 25.52
N ILE A 367 81.39 35.43 25.60
CA ILE A 367 80.33 34.63 26.21
C ILE A 367 79.50 34.00 25.10
N ILE A 368 79.53 32.66 25.01
CA ILE A 368 78.71 31.89 24.09
C ILE A 368 77.44 31.48 24.84
N ILE A 369 76.30 32.07 24.49
CA ILE A 369 74.99 31.68 25.02
C ILE A 369 74.36 30.72 24.02
N ILE A 370 74.24 29.44 24.39
CA ILE A 370 73.55 28.43 23.60
C ILE A 370 72.12 28.30 24.13
N ILE A 371 71.14 28.76 23.36
CA ILE A 371 69.71 28.60 23.67
C ILE A 371 69.19 27.42 22.84
N ILE A 372 68.90 26.30 23.52
CA ILE A 372 68.30 25.11 22.90
C ILE A 372 66.79 25.17 23.14
N ILE A 373 66.01 25.40 22.06
CA ILE A 373 64.55 25.34 22.13
C ILE A 373 64.10 23.95 21.68
N ILE A 374 63.59 23.16 22.63
CA ILE A 374 62.92 21.88 22.36
C ILE A 374 61.47 22.19 22.03
N LEU A 375 61.07 22.00 20.77
CA LEU A 375 59.68 22.14 20.33
C LEU A 375 58.84 21.02 20.94
N PHE A 376 58.13 21.28 22.04
CA PHE A 376 57.11 20.36 22.54
C PHE A 376 55.87 20.46 21.65
N LYS A 377 55.52 19.32 21.05
CA LYS A 377 54.33 19.13 20.24
C LYS A 377 53.14 19.00 21.19
N MET A 378 52.21 19.97 21.18
CA MET A 378 50.84 19.73 21.65
C MET A 378 50.00 19.28 20.49
#